data_AF-A0A7X9J2L6-F1
#
_entry.id   AF-A0A7X9J2L6-F1
#
_cell.length_a   1.000
_cell.length_b   1.000
_cell.length_c   1.000
_cell.angle_alpha   90.00
_cell.angle_beta   90.00
_cell.angle_gamma   90.00
#
_symmetry.space_group_name_H-M   'P 1'
#
loop_
_entity.id
_entity.type
_entity.pdbx_description
1 polymer ?
#
loop_
_entity_poly.entity_id
_entity_poly.type
_entity_poly.pdbx_seq_one_letter_code
_entity_poly.pdbx_strand_id
1 'polypeptide(L)'
;MRPFLRYARLLFIFARTCLVRDMEFRGNFWAGVFTNIVWVGAYFVFIKIIYANTQAVGNWTQGQSVLLLGTYALTSGLVNVFFSRNLAELPTQIRFGNFDFTVVKPVNSQFFVSMRYLNYTEVGTLAASILMIIYGVILAGIKVTFLSVLEYLILVACGLSIYYSIYLILMSTAFWFIKVENLWTLGETVFQVARTPM
;
A
#
# COMPACT_ATOMS: atom_id res chain seq x y z
N MET A 1 -18.30 -15.87 -21.95
CA MET A 1 -17.51 -16.09 -20.70
C MET A 1 -17.66 -14.86 -19.82
N ARG A 2 -18.11 -15.02 -18.56
CA ARG A 2 -18.43 -13.88 -17.67
C ARG A 2 -17.21 -12.93 -17.56
N PRO A 3 -17.37 -11.62 -17.81
CA PRO A 3 -16.24 -10.67 -17.86
C PRO A 3 -15.38 -10.72 -16.59
N PHE A 4 -16.02 -10.92 -15.43
CA PHE A 4 -15.34 -11.09 -14.13
C PHE A 4 -14.30 -12.22 -14.11
N LEU A 5 -14.63 -13.40 -14.65
CA LEU A 5 -13.71 -14.55 -14.69
C LEU A 5 -12.48 -14.27 -15.57
N ARG A 6 -12.65 -13.45 -16.61
CA ARG A 6 -11.54 -13.01 -17.47
C ARG A 6 -10.59 -12.10 -16.71
N TYR A 7 -11.11 -11.11 -15.98
CA TYR A 7 -10.27 -10.19 -15.17
C TYR A 7 -9.56 -10.92 -14.03
N ALA A 8 -10.25 -11.81 -13.32
CA ALA A 8 -9.63 -12.63 -12.28
C ALA A 8 -8.51 -13.52 -12.84
N ARG A 9 -8.72 -14.14 -14.02
CA ARG A 9 -7.67 -14.91 -14.70
C ARG A 9 -6.47 -14.04 -15.08
N LEU A 10 -6.71 -12.81 -15.57
CA LEU A 10 -5.63 -11.86 -15.89
C LEU A 10 -4.83 -11.47 -14.65
N LEU A 11 -5.50 -11.14 -13.54
CA LEU A 11 -4.83 -10.86 -12.26
C LEU A 11 -3.95 -12.02 -11.82
N PHE A 12 -4.46 -13.26 -11.91
CA PHE A 12 -3.68 -14.44 -11.56
C PHE A 12 -2.45 -14.61 -12.43
N ILE A 13 -2.56 -14.36 -13.74
CA ILE A 13 -1.43 -14.42 -14.67
C ILE A 13 -0.39 -13.33 -14.34
N PHE A 14 -0.83 -12.10 -14.08
CA PHE A 14 0.07 -11.00 -13.70
C PHE A 14 0.78 -11.29 -12.38
N ALA A 15 0.04 -11.75 -11.38
CA ALA A 15 0.57 -12.20 -10.10
C ALA A 15 1.64 -13.27 -10.28
N ARG A 16 1.33 -14.36 -10.99
CA ARG A 16 2.28 -15.44 -11.26
C ARG A 16 3.53 -14.94 -11.99
N THR A 17 3.36 -14.08 -12.99
CA THR A 17 4.49 -13.56 -13.79
C THR A 17 5.40 -12.65 -12.95
N CYS A 18 4.82 -11.77 -12.13
CA CYS A 18 5.56 -10.93 -11.20
C CYS A 18 6.32 -11.77 -10.18
N LEU A 19 5.69 -12.82 -9.63
CA LEU A 19 6.32 -13.70 -8.66
C LEU A 19 7.51 -14.46 -9.26
N VAL A 20 7.37 -14.99 -10.49
CA VAL A 20 8.47 -15.68 -11.17
C VAL A 20 9.65 -14.73 -11.40
N ARG A 21 9.39 -13.50 -11.86
CA ARG A 21 10.40 -12.46 -12.05
C ARG A 21 11.12 -12.12 -10.73
N ASP A 22 10.36 -11.93 -9.64
CA ASP A 22 10.96 -11.54 -8.37
C ASP A 22 11.75 -12.71 -7.75
N MET A 23 11.31 -13.96 -7.96
CA MET A 23 12.02 -15.17 -7.53
C MET A 23 13.24 -15.53 -8.40
N GLU A 24 13.45 -14.89 -9.55
CA GLU A 24 14.66 -15.06 -10.34
C GLU A 24 15.87 -14.53 -9.57
N PHE A 25 15.70 -13.38 -8.90
CA PHE A 25 16.70 -12.76 -8.03
C PHE A 25 16.33 -12.93 -6.55
N ARG A 26 16.31 -14.18 -6.08
CA ARG A 26 15.91 -14.56 -4.70
C ARG A 26 16.59 -13.74 -3.61
N GLY A 27 17.88 -13.42 -3.78
CA GLY A 27 18.63 -12.60 -2.83
C GLY A 27 18.04 -11.20 -2.68
N ASN A 28 17.73 -10.54 -3.80
CA ASN A 28 17.10 -9.22 -3.80
C ASN A 28 15.68 -9.27 -3.21
N PHE A 29 14.92 -10.31 -3.55
CA PHE A 29 13.58 -10.52 -3.00
C PHE A 29 13.62 -10.60 -1.46
N TRP A 30 14.43 -11.51 -0.90
CA TRP A 30 14.52 -11.69 0.56
C TRP A 30 15.12 -10.48 1.27
N ALA A 31 16.14 -9.84 0.68
CA ALA A 31 16.72 -8.62 1.23
C ALA A 31 15.67 -7.50 1.32
N GLY A 32 14.84 -7.34 0.29
CA GLY A 32 13.76 -6.36 0.31
C GLY A 32 12.69 -6.70 1.36
N VAL A 33 12.26 -7.96 1.45
CA VAL A 33 11.27 -8.40 2.45
C VAL A 33 11.78 -8.13 3.86
N PHE A 34 13.06 -8.46 4.12
CA PHE A 34 13.71 -8.21 5.40
C PHE A 34 13.80 -6.71 5.70
N THR A 35 14.22 -5.90 4.72
CA THR A 35 14.32 -4.44 4.87
C THR A 35 12.97 -3.83 5.25
N ASN A 36 11.90 -4.27 4.58
CA ASN A 36 10.53 -3.84 4.87
C ASN A 36 10.08 -4.21 6.28
N ILE A 37 10.38 -5.43 6.75
CA ILE A 37 10.10 -5.85 8.13
C ILE A 37 10.88 -4.99 9.13
N VAL A 38 12.17 -4.73 8.86
CA VAL A 38 13.02 -3.88 9.70
C VAL A 38 12.45 -2.48 9.82
N TRP A 39 11.93 -1.89 8.74
CA TRP A 39 11.28 -0.57 8.78
C TRP A 39 10.04 -0.55 9.67
N VAL A 40 9.15 -1.53 9.53
CA VAL A 40 7.96 -1.64 10.39
C VAL A 40 8.38 -1.86 11.86
N GLY A 41 9.37 -2.72 12.09
CA GLY A 41 9.93 -2.98 13.41
C GLY A 41 10.56 -1.74 14.05
N ALA A 42 11.30 -0.94 13.28
CA ALA A 42 11.88 0.31 13.75
C ALA A 42 10.80 1.30 14.19
N TYR A 43 9.69 1.40 13.44
CA TYR A 43 8.55 2.24 13.84
C TYR A 43 7.85 1.74 15.10
N PHE A 44 7.74 0.43 15.28
CA PHE A 44 7.24 -0.17 16.52
C PHE A 44 8.14 0.14 17.72
N VAL A 45 9.47 -0.05 17.58
CA VAL A 45 10.46 0.27 18.61
C VAL A 45 10.43 1.76 18.94
N PHE A 46 10.31 2.63 17.94
CA PHE A 46 10.20 4.07 18.14
C PHE A 46 9.02 4.44 19.04
N ILE A 47 7.83 3.87 18.80
CA ILE A 47 6.69 4.07 19.71
C ILE A 47 6.97 3.52 21.10
N LYS A 48 7.59 2.34 21.22
CA LYS A 48 7.95 1.78 22.52
C LYS A 48 8.87 2.72 23.32
N ILE A 49 9.83 3.37 22.65
CA ILE A 49 10.74 4.33 23.29
C ILE A 49 9.99 5.59 23.74
N ILE A 50 9.08 6.12 22.93
CA ILE A 50 8.26 7.30 23.30
C ILE A 50 7.44 7.00 24.56
N TYR A 51 6.72 5.88 24.55
CA TYR A 51 5.84 5.50 25.67
C TYR A 51 6.60 4.89 26.86
N ALA A 52 7.91 4.70 26.77
CA ALA A 52 8.73 4.34 27.92
C ALA A 52 8.90 5.52 28.90
N ASN A 53 8.83 6.76 28.40
CA ASN A 53 8.99 7.97 29.20
C ASN A 53 7.69 8.77 29.38
N THR A 54 6.61 8.38 28.69
CA THR A 54 5.33 9.11 28.70
C THR A 54 4.15 8.14 28.75
N GLN A 55 3.22 8.34 29.69
CA GLN A 55 2.05 7.46 29.85
C GLN A 55 0.98 7.67 28.76
N ALA A 56 0.88 8.88 28.21
CA ALA A 56 -0.03 9.21 27.10
C ALA A 56 0.55 10.37 26.27
N VAL A 57 0.41 10.30 24.95
CA VAL A 57 0.69 11.43 24.04
C VAL A 57 -0.66 11.97 23.58
N GLY A 58 -1.04 13.14 24.08
CA GLY A 58 -2.40 13.66 23.91
C GLY A 58 -3.44 12.71 24.53
N ASN A 59 -4.43 12.29 23.73
CA ASN A 59 -5.46 11.32 24.14
C ASN A 59 -5.14 9.88 23.72
N TRP A 60 -3.92 9.61 23.23
CA TRP A 60 -3.55 8.30 22.69
C TRP A 60 -2.76 7.46 23.69
N THR A 61 -3.31 6.31 24.05
CA THR A 61 -2.60 5.27 24.80
C THR A 61 -1.63 4.50 23.90
N GLN A 62 -0.63 3.84 24.51
CA GLN A 62 0.36 3.05 23.77
C GLN A 62 -0.29 2.05 22.80
N GLY A 63 -1.33 1.34 23.23
CA GLY A 63 -2.04 0.36 22.40
C GLY A 63 -2.72 0.99 21.18
N GLN A 64 -3.38 2.13 21.37
CA GLN A 64 -4.05 2.85 20.28
C GLN A 64 -3.06 3.38 19.25
N SER A 65 -1.91 3.90 19.68
CA SER A 65 -0.89 4.39 18.74
C SER A 65 -0.20 3.26 17.98
N VAL A 66 0.04 2.10 18.63
CA VAL A 66 0.55 0.92 17.92
C VAL A 66 -0.47 0.41 16.90
N LEU A 67 -1.75 0.39 17.24
CA LEU A 67 -2.84 0.03 16.34
C LEU A 67 -2.87 0.98 15.13
N LEU A 68 -2.82 2.30 15.36
CA LEU A 68 -2.79 3.31 14.31
C LEU A 68 -1.60 3.11 13.36
N LEU A 69 -0.40 2.90 13.91
CA LEU A 69 0.79 2.62 13.09
C LEU A 69 0.67 1.32 12.30
N GLY A 70 0.11 0.27 12.92
CA GLY A 70 -0.15 -0.99 12.23
C GLY A 70 -1.12 -0.81 11.07
N THR A 71 -2.20 -0.06 11.26
CA THR A 71 -3.16 0.29 10.21
C THR A 71 -2.51 1.11 9.10
N TYR A 72 -1.68 2.11 9.45
CA TYR A 72 -0.91 2.88 8.48
C TYR A 72 0.05 2.00 7.67
N ALA A 73 0.79 1.10 8.33
CA ALA A 73 1.71 0.19 7.66
C ALA A 73 0.96 -0.80 6.75
N LEU A 74 -0.22 -1.26 7.17
CA LEU A 74 -1.08 -2.13 6.37
C LEU A 74 -1.57 -1.43 5.10
N THR A 75 -2.13 -0.22 5.24
CA THR A 75 -2.64 0.55 4.10
C THR A 75 -1.51 0.96 3.16
N SER A 76 -0.36 1.40 3.70
CA SER A 76 0.86 1.67 2.93
C SER A 76 1.33 0.45 2.16
N GLY A 77 1.44 -0.71 2.83
CA GLY A 77 1.87 -1.95 2.21
C GLY A 77 0.92 -2.37 1.08
N LEU A 78 -0.40 -2.27 1.28
CA LEU A 78 -1.38 -2.57 0.24
C LEU A 78 -1.25 -1.64 -0.97
N VAL A 79 -1.06 -0.33 -0.74
CA VAL A 79 -0.78 0.62 -1.82
C VAL A 79 0.51 0.26 -2.56
N ASN A 80 1.56 -0.11 -1.85
CA ASN A 80 2.84 -0.47 -2.46
C ASN A 80 2.80 -1.79 -3.23
N VAL A 81 2.03 -2.77 -2.77
CA VAL A 81 1.79 -4.03 -3.50
C VAL A 81 1.10 -3.78 -4.82
N PHE A 82 0.00 -3.02 -4.80
CA PHE A 82 -0.92 -2.95 -5.94
C PHE A 82 -0.69 -1.74 -6.85
N PHE A 83 -0.46 -0.56 -6.29
CA PHE A 83 -0.66 0.69 -7.03
C PHE A 83 0.61 1.50 -7.25
N SER A 84 1.53 1.49 -6.28
CA SER A 84 2.71 2.37 -6.24
C SER A 84 3.52 2.33 -7.55
N ARG A 85 4.04 1.15 -7.91
CA ARG A 85 4.81 0.98 -9.16
C ARG A 85 3.99 1.26 -10.41
N ASN A 86 2.78 0.73 -10.45
CA ASN A 86 1.90 0.79 -11.62
C ASN A 86 1.53 2.23 -12.01
N LEU A 87 1.13 3.04 -11.03
CA LEU A 87 0.72 4.41 -11.26
C LEU A 87 1.93 5.36 -11.36
N ALA A 88 3.04 5.08 -10.68
CA ALA A 88 4.28 5.87 -10.82
C ALA A 88 4.90 5.75 -12.21
N GLU A 89 4.76 4.60 -12.89
CA GLU A 89 5.24 4.40 -14.25
C GLU A 89 4.36 5.09 -15.32
N LEU A 90 3.12 5.49 -14.98
CA LEU A 90 2.15 6.05 -15.94
C LEU A 90 2.64 7.36 -16.61
N PRO A 91 3.11 8.39 -15.89
CA PRO A 91 3.64 9.61 -16.53
C PRO A 91 4.79 9.32 -17.50
N THR A 92 5.64 8.36 -17.16
CA THR A 92 6.76 7.94 -17.99
C THR A 92 6.26 7.28 -19.28
N GLN A 93 5.26 6.40 -19.19
CA GLN A 93 4.64 5.77 -20.35
C GLN A 93 3.96 6.78 -21.28
N ILE A 94 3.31 7.81 -20.71
CA ILE A 94 2.69 8.90 -21.47
C ILE A 94 3.77 9.73 -22.19
N ARG A 95 4.82 10.15 -21.46
CA ARG A 95 5.89 10.99 -22.01
C ARG A 95 6.62 10.34 -23.20
N PHE A 96 6.85 9.02 -23.13
CA PHE A 96 7.52 8.28 -24.21
C PHE A 96 6.57 7.76 -25.30
N GLY A 97 5.27 8.08 -25.25
CA GLY A 97 4.28 7.60 -26.22
C GLY A 97 3.97 6.09 -26.11
N ASN A 98 4.47 5.42 -25.08
CA ASN A 98 4.24 3.99 -24.87
C ASN A 98 2.81 3.68 -24.40
N PHE A 99 2.07 4.69 -23.95
CA PHE A 99 0.69 4.55 -23.51
C PHE A 99 -0.25 4.13 -24.65
N ASP A 100 0.04 4.49 -25.91
CA ASP A 100 -0.77 4.10 -27.06
C ASP A 100 -0.85 2.58 -27.22
N PHE A 101 0.25 1.88 -26.97
CA PHE A 101 0.28 0.40 -26.94
C PHE A 101 -0.57 -0.20 -25.82
N THR A 102 -0.82 0.54 -24.74
CA THR A 102 -1.71 0.11 -23.66
C THR A 102 -3.17 0.31 -24.03
N VAL A 103 -3.50 1.37 -24.76
CA VAL A 103 -4.88 1.66 -25.20
C VAL A 103 -5.37 0.69 -26.28
N VAL A 104 -4.49 0.24 -27.18
CA VAL A 104 -4.83 -0.71 -28.27
C VAL A 104 -5.10 -2.13 -27.76
N LYS A 105 -4.71 -2.46 -26.52
CA LYS A 105 -4.96 -3.79 -25.95
C LYS A 105 -6.45 -4.02 -25.71
N PRO A 106 -6.99 -5.23 -25.96
CA PRO A 106 -8.42 -5.53 -25.78
C PRO A 106 -8.78 -5.77 -24.30
N VAL A 107 -8.32 -4.89 -23.41
CA VAL A 107 -8.54 -4.90 -21.96
C VAL A 107 -8.72 -3.44 -21.52
N ASN A 108 -9.57 -3.19 -20.52
CA ASN A 108 -9.74 -1.86 -19.98
C ASN A 108 -8.38 -1.25 -19.57
N SER A 109 -8.05 -0.08 -20.11
CA SER A 109 -6.74 0.57 -19.92
C SER A 109 -6.48 0.96 -18.48
N GLN A 110 -7.49 1.42 -17.73
CA GLN A 110 -7.34 1.77 -16.31
C GLN A 110 -6.98 0.53 -15.48
N PHE A 111 -7.68 -0.58 -15.69
CA PHE A 111 -7.36 -1.84 -15.02
C PHE A 111 -5.93 -2.32 -15.38
N PHE A 112 -5.57 -2.25 -16.67
CA PHE A 112 -4.27 -2.70 -17.13
C PHE A 112 -3.13 -1.85 -16.55
N VAL A 113 -3.26 -0.53 -16.54
CA VAL A 113 -2.25 0.35 -15.94
C VAL A 113 -2.12 0.11 -14.45
N SER A 114 -3.23 -0.08 -13.73
CA SER A 114 -3.24 -0.05 -12.26
C SER A 114 -2.85 -1.37 -11.59
N MET A 115 -3.04 -2.51 -12.26
CA MET A 115 -2.91 -3.85 -11.65
C MET A 115 -1.91 -4.76 -12.37
N ARG A 116 -1.06 -4.22 -13.24
CA ARG A 116 -0.13 -5.03 -14.07
C ARG A 116 1.02 -5.61 -13.25
N TYR A 117 1.60 -4.82 -12.36
CA TYR A 117 2.74 -5.23 -11.55
C TYR A 117 2.35 -5.37 -10.08
N LEU A 118 2.63 -6.51 -9.48
CA LEU A 118 2.51 -6.69 -8.04
C LEU A 118 3.91 -6.71 -7.42
N ASN A 119 4.09 -5.96 -6.35
CA ASN A 119 5.34 -5.94 -5.59
C ASN A 119 5.26 -6.96 -4.45
N TYR A 120 5.91 -8.11 -4.61
CA TYR A 120 5.90 -9.17 -3.59
C TYR A 120 6.82 -8.89 -2.39
N THR A 121 7.71 -7.91 -2.50
CA THR A 121 8.62 -7.52 -1.42
C THR A 121 7.86 -6.95 -0.22
N GLU A 122 6.68 -6.38 -0.43
CA GLU A 122 5.80 -5.84 0.60
C GLU A 122 5.06 -6.90 1.44
N VAL A 123 5.17 -8.19 1.09
CA VAL A 123 4.58 -9.26 1.90
C VAL A 123 5.10 -9.21 3.34
N GLY A 124 6.37 -8.82 3.53
CA GLY A 124 6.95 -8.59 4.85
C GLY A 124 6.26 -7.46 5.62
N THR A 125 6.03 -6.31 4.97
CA THR A 125 5.29 -5.17 5.53
C THR A 125 3.88 -5.58 5.94
N LEU A 126 3.16 -6.30 5.06
CA LEU A 126 1.80 -6.76 5.33
C LEU A 126 1.75 -7.71 6.53
N ALA A 127 2.63 -8.70 6.58
CA ALA A 127 2.70 -9.63 7.70
C ALA A 127 3.03 -8.92 9.02
N ALA A 128 4.04 -8.05 9.02
CA ALA A 128 4.45 -7.27 10.20
C ALA A 128 3.33 -6.32 10.67
N SER A 129 2.64 -5.65 9.74
CA SER A 129 1.54 -4.74 10.06
C SER A 129 0.33 -5.46 10.69
N ILE A 130 -0.04 -6.65 10.20
CA ILE A 130 -1.10 -7.47 10.80
C ILE A 130 -0.75 -7.85 12.23
N LEU A 131 0.50 -8.31 12.47
CA LEU A 131 0.97 -8.63 13.82
C LEU A 131 0.94 -7.41 14.74
N MET A 132 1.34 -6.25 14.22
CA MET A 132 1.32 -4.98 14.95
C MET A 132 -0.10 -4.54 15.32
N ILE A 133 -1.07 -4.69 14.41
CA ILE A 133 -2.49 -4.40 14.68
C ILE A 133 -3.02 -5.33 15.77
N ILE A 134 -2.79 -6.64 15.66
CA ILE A 134 -3.24 -7.62 16.65
C ILE A 134 -2.65 -7.28 18.04
N TYR A 135 -1.35 -6.97 18.09
CA TYR A 135 -0.70 -6.58 19.33
C TYR A 135 -1.25 -5.26 19.90
N GLY A 136 -1.50 -4.26 19.05
CA GLY A 136 -2.10 -2.97 19.45
C GLY A 136 -3.51 -3.13 20.03
N VAL A 137 -4.34 -3.98 19.42
CA VAL A 137 -5.69 -4.30 19.91
C VAL A 137 -5.65 -4.95 21.29
N ILE A 138 -4.78 -5.94 21.49
CA ILE A 138 -4.60 -6.63 22.77
C ILE A 138 -4.13 -5.63 23.83
N LEU A 139 -3.14 -4.79 23.49
CA LEU A 139 -2.56 -3.81 24.42
C LEU A 139 -3.56 -2.70 24.79
N ALA A 140 -4.44 -2.32 23.88
CA ALA A 140 -5.49 -1.33 24.12
C ALA A 140 -6.70 -1.88 24.88
N GLY A 141 -6.78 -3.21 25.09
CA GLY A 141 -7.92 -3.84 25.77
C GLY A 141 -9.25 -3.71 25.00
N ILE A 142 -9.20 -3.54 23.68
CA ILE A 142 -10.39 -3.32 22.85
C ILE A 142 -11.12 -4.67 22.66
N LYS A 143 -12.42 -4.70 22.94
CA LYS A 143 -13.26 -5.88 22.69
C LYS A 143 -13.48 -6.04 21.18
N VAL A 144 -12.83 -7.05 20.60
CA VAL A 144 -13.01 -7.39 19.18
C VAL A 144 -14.33 -8.12 18.98
N THR A 145 -15.23 -7.50 18.25
CA THR A 145 -16.50 -8.10 17.81
C THR A 145 -16.44 -8.32 16.29
N PHE A 146 -17.17 -9.32 15.77
CA PHE A 146 -17.23 -9.55 14.32
C PHE A 146 -17.62 -8.28 13.53
N LEU A 147 -18.57 -7.50 14.07
CA LEU A 147 -18.99 -6.23 13.50
C LEU A 147 -17.85 -5.21 13.43
N SER A 148 -17.05 -5.07 14.49
CA SER A 148 -15.90 -4.14 14.52
C SER A 148 -14.82 -4.50 13.50
N VAL A 149 -14.60 -5.79 13.24
CA VAL A 149 -13.66 -6.24 12.21
C VAL A 149 -14.19 -5.90 10.82
N LEU A 150 -15.49 -6.11 10.57
CA LEU A 150 -16.12 -5.77 9.30
C LEU A 150 -16.06 -4.26 9.03
N GLU A 151 -16.40 -3.43 10.02
CA GLU A 151 -16.31 -1.97 9.95
C GLU A 151 -14.87 -1.52 9.67
N TYR A 152 -13.89 -2.08 10.37
CA TYR A 152 -12.47 -1.80 10.13
C TYR A 152 -12.05 -2.13 8.69
N LEU A 153 -12.43 -3.30 8.17
CA LEU A 153 -12.10 -3.69 6.79
C LEU A 153 -12.77 -2.78 5.76
N ILE A 154 -14.02 -2.36 6.00
CA ILE A 154 -14.71 -1.39 5.13
C ILE A 154 -13.98 -0.05 5.14
N LEU A 155 -13.60 0.46 6.31
CA LEU A 155 -12.85 1.72 6.41
C LEU A 155 -11.50 1.65 5.71
N VAL A 156 -10.77 0.54 5.85
CA VAL A 156 -9.51 0.30 5.12
C VAL A 156 -9.76 0.29 3.61
N ALA A 157 -10.80 -0.40 3.13
CA ALA A 157 -11.15 -0.44 1.71
C ALA A 157 -11.55 0.93 1.15
N CYS A 158 -12.31 1.71 1.92
CA CYS A 158 -12.64 3.10 1.58
C CYS A 158 -11.38 3.97 1.51
N GLY A 159 -10.48 3.87 2.49
CA GLY A 159 -9.22 4.60 2.51
C GLY A 159 -8.34 4.29 1.30
N LEU A 160 -8.20 3.00 0.96
CA LEU A 160 -7.47 2.56 -0.23
C LEU A 160 -8.10 3.08 -1.52
N SER A 161 -9.42 3.07 -1.62
CA SER A 161 -10.15 3.56 -2.79
C SER A 161 -9.95 5.06 -2.98
N ILE A 162 -10.07 5.85 -1.90
CA ILE A 162 -9.84 7.29 -1.92
C ILE A 162 -8.40 7.59 -2.34
N TYR A 163 -7.43 6.91 -1.72
CA TYR A 163 -6.01 7.08 -2.05
C TYR A 163 -5.74 6.78 -3.52
N TYR A 164 -6.25 5.64 -4.02
CA TYR A 164 -6.12 5.27 -5.43
C TYR A 164 -6.73 6.31 -6.37
N SER A 165 -7.93 6.81 -6.06
CA SER A 165 -8.60 7.83 -6.87
C SER A 165 -7.79 9.12 -6.94
N ILE A 166 -7.32 9.63 -5.80
CA ILE A 166 -6.48 10.83 -5.73
C ILE A 166 -5.19 10.61 -6.52
N TYR A 167 -4.54 9.46 -6.32
CA TYR A 167 -3.26 9.18 -6.92
C TYR A 167 -3.36 9.02 -8.44
N LEU A 168 -4.42 8.38 -8.94
CA LEU A 168 -4.70 8.27 -10.36
C LEU A 168 -4.98 9.65 -10.99
N ILE A 169 -5.77 10.51 -10.32
CA ILE A 169 -6.02 11.89 -10.79
C ILE A 169 -4.69 12.63 -10.92
N LEU A 170 -3.85 12.60 -9.88
CA LEU A 170 -2.52 13.23 -9.91
C LEU A 170 -1.67 12.72 -11.08
N MET A 171 -1.57 11.40 -11.27
CA MET A 171 -0.75 10.83 -12.34
C MET A 171 -1.31 11.10 -13.74
N SER A 172 -2.63 11.19 -13.90
CA SER A 172 -3.26 11.56 -15.17
C SER A 172 -3.02 13.02 -15.59
N THR A 173 -2.65 13.91 -14.66
CA THR A 173 -2.24 15.28 -15.03
C THR A 173 -1.02 15.31 -15.95
N ALA A 174 -0.26 14.21 -16.03
CA ALA A 174 0.87 14.04 -16.94
C ALA A 174 0.50 14.17 -18.44
N PHE A 175 -0.79 14.04 -18.80
CA PHE A 175 -1.25 14.33 -20.16
C PHE A 175 -1.09 15.81 -20.54
N TRP A 176 -1.16 16.72 -19.56
CA TRP A 176 -0.99 18.16 -19.78
C TRP A 176 0.39 18.66 -19.37
N PHE A 177 1.00 18.06 -18.36
CA PHE A 177 2.28 18.51 -17.79
C PHE A 177 3.41 17.50 -18.06
N ILE A 178 4.47 17.95 -18.73
CA ILE A 178 5.58 17.11 -19.23
C ILE A 178 6.47 16.52 -18.10
N LYS A 179 6.49 17.14 -16.91
CA LYS A 179 7.29 16.71 -15.75
C LYS A 179 6.43 16.58 -14.49
N VAL A 180 5.69 15.48 -14.40
CA VAL A 180 4.84 15.13 -13.25
C VAL A 180 5.46 14.06 -12.35
N GLU A 181 6.64 13.53 -12.70
CA GLU A 181 7.32 12.44 -11.97
C GLU A 181 7.50 12.73 -10.47
N ASN A 182 7.75 14.00 -10.11
CA ASN A 182 7.91 14.39 -8.71
C ASN A 182 6.58 14.56 -7.95
N LEU A 183 5.42 14.65 -8.63
CA LEU A 183 4.13 14.81 -7.94
C LEU A 183 3.76 13.56 -7.11
N TRP A 184 4.39 12.41 -7.36
CA TRP A 184 4.29 11.24 -6.49
C TRP A 184 4.63 11.56 -5.03
N THR A 185 5.65 12.40 -4.81
CA THR A 185 6.11 12.78 -3.45
C THR A 185 5.05 13.55 -2.67
N LEU A 186 4.16 14.28 -3.34
CA LEU A 186 3.03 14.95 -2.69
C LEU A 186 2.01 13.93 -2.16
N GLY A 187 1.75 12.86 -2.93
CA GLY A 187 0.87 11.78 -2.50
C GLY A 187 1.44 11.04 -1.28
N GLU A 188 2.73 10.75 -1.28
CA GLU A 188 3.41 10.08 -0.16
C GLU A 188 3.44 10.95 1.10
N THR A 189 3.74 12.24 0.99
CA THR A 189 3.81 13.15 2.14
C THR A 189 2.47 13.31 2.84
N VAL A 190 1.38 13.48 2.07
CA VAL A 190 0.02 13.51 2.63
C VAL A 190 -0.30 12.20 3.36
N PHE A 191 0.15 11.06 2.81
CA PHE A 191 -0.06 9.77 3.44
C PHE A 191 0.73 9.63 4.76
N GLN A 192 1.96 10.12 4.82
CA GLN A 192 2.81 10.07 6.02
C GLN A 192 2.20 10.84 7.22
N VAL A 193 1.41 11.88 6.97
CA VAL A 193 0.70 12.61 8.05
C VAL A 193 -0.27 11.71 8.81
N ALA A 194 -0.87 10.72 8.15
CA ALA A 194 -1.79 9.78 8.81
C ALA A 194 -1.12 8.88 9.86
N ARG A 195 0.22 8.83 9.88
CA ARG A 195 1.00 8.02 10.82
C ARG A 195 1.03 8.61 12.23
N THR A 196 0.95 9.92 12.36
CA THR A 196 1.17 10.60 13.65
C THR A 196 -0.14 10.76 14.42
N PRO A 197 -0.19 10.36 15.70
CA PRO A 197 -1.30 10.74 16.56
C PRO A 197 -1.27 12.26 16.76
N MET A 198 -2.34 12.94 16.34
CA MET A 198 -2.59 14.36 16.66
C MET A 198 -3.38 14.48 17.96
#